data_AF-A0A7Y2HC79-F1
#
_entry.id   AF-A0A7Y2HC79-F1
#
_cell.length_a   1.000
_cell.length_b   1.000
_cell.length_c   1.000
_cell.angle_alpha   90.00
_cell.angle_beta   90.00
_cell.angle_gamma   90.00
#
_symmetry.space_group_name_H-M   'P 1'
#
loop_
_entity.id
_entity.type
_entity.pdbx_description
1 polymer ?
#
loop_
_entity_poly.entity_id
_entity_poly.type
_entity_poly.pdbx_seq_one_letter_code
_entity_poly.pdbx_strand_id
1 'polypeptide(L)'
;MKRRSFLQSTSAISLPFLLNGMPLSAFSKNALFNSINGDNDNVLVLIQLNGGNDGLNTIIPLDKYDILGNVRSNILIPENQLLNIDQSTAFHPNMEGIKSLYDNARMAIVQDVAYPNQNRSHFRSTDIWNTGSPADEFWTTGWMGRYFENRHPSYPDGYPNEDCPDPFAISIGSTVHENCQSSNVNFSIALRDPFSLAPLADGGSDIAPDTPYGKELDFLREIISQSNAYGDNVSDAAERGGNLSAMYEDDNALAQQLKIIALLMSGGLRTKIYIANIGGFDTHANQVLDGNPTTGEHAELISSLSNAVEAFQDDLALLGLEERVITMTFSEFGRRIRSNDSLGTDHGTAAPVMVFGTCLNPGIIGTSPELPDNPDIQTGVPMQFDFRNVFGSVMMDWFDVSESEIKQIFLDDFDYIPIINSCQSTSTIENQLEIFESHCFPNPCTNWLTIQFDTPGENIRIN
;
A
#
# COMPACT_ATOMS: atom_id res chain seq x y z
N MET A 1 -11.81 -50.94 22.80
CA MET A 1 -12.88 -49.93 22.96
C MET A 1 -12.85 -49.33 24.37
N LYS A 2 -12.42 -48.07 24.51
CA LYS A 2 -12.81 -47.19 25.60
C LYS A 2 -12.90 -45.76 25.05
N ARG A 3 -14.14 -45.32 24.78
CA ARG A 3 -14.54 -43.94 24.48
C ARG A 3 -14.61 -43.18 25.82
N ARG A 4 -13.78 -42.15 26.01
CA ARG A 4 -13.97 -40.97 26.91
C ARG A 4 -12.62 -40.36 27.31
N SER A 5 -12.26 -39.25 26.66
CA SER A 5 -11.68 -38.05 27.29
C SER A 5 -11.50 -36.97 26.22
N PHE A 6 -12.60 -36.57 25.61
CA PHE A 6 -12.71 -35.34 24.82
C PHE A 6 -13.71 -34.47 25.59
N LEU A 7 -13.33 -33.22 25.87
CA LEU A 7 -13.98 -32.21 26.73
C LEU A 7 -13.54 -32.22 28.21
N GLN A 8 -12.44 -31.52 28.51
CA GLN A 8 -12.17 -30.98 29.86
C GLN A 8 -11.15 -29.84 29.85
N SER A 9 -11.54 -28.67 29.31
CA SER A 9 -10.91 -27.37 29.64
C SER A 9 -11.63 -26.20 28.96
N THR A 10 -12.87 -25.93 29.39
CA THR A 10 -13.60 -24.68 29.09
C THR A 10 -13.93 -24.03 30.42
N SER A 11 -13.11 -23.07 30.87
CA SER A 11 -13.47 -22.03 31.85
C SER A 11 -12.23 -21.22 32.25
N ALA A 12 -11.98 -20.13 31.53
CA ALA A 12 -11.25 -18.97 32.05
C ALA A 12 -11.91 -17.72 31.45
N ILE A 13 -12.96 -17.25 32.13
CA ILE A 13 -13.55 -15.93 31.89
C ILE A 13 -12.53 -14.91 32.41
N SER A 14 -11.83 -14.22 31.52
CA SER A 14 -10.97 -13.09 31.87
C SER A 14 -11.84 -11.87 32.17
N LEU A 15 -11.93 -11.45 33.43
CA LEU A 15 -12.47 -10.14 33.78
C LEU A 15 -11.56 -9.03 33.24
N PRO A 16 -12.11 -7.93 32.68
CA PRO A 16 -11.32 -6.76 32.32
C PRO A 16 -10.87 -6.01 33.58
N PHE A 17 -9.56 -5.76 33.69
CA PHE A 17 -8.99 -4.80 34.64
C PHE A 17 -8.87 -3.44 33.95
N LEU A 18 -9.38 -2.39 34.60
CA LEU A 18 -9.17 -1.00 34.20
C LEU A 18 -7.89 -0.47 34.88
N LEU A 19 -6.89 -0.06 34.10
CA LEU A 19 -5.76 0.74 34.57
C LEU A 19 -5.85 2.10 33.85
N ASN A 20 -6.06 3.20 34.60
CA ASN A 20 -6.08 4.57 34.05
C ASN A 20 -7.08 4.84 32.90
N GLY A 21 -8.27 4.23 32.91
CA GLY A 21 -9.37 4.67 32.04
C GLY A 21 -9.22 4.36 30.55
N MET A 22 -8.28 3.49 30.17
CA MET A 22 -8.24 2.89 28.82
C MET A 22 -8.79 1.45 28.87
N PRO A 23 -9.73 1.06 27.99
CA PRO A 23 -10.19 -0.31 27.91
C PRO A 23 -9.15 -1.17 27.19
N LEU A 24 -8.54 -2.13 27.90
CA LEU A 24 -7.78 -3.23 27.29
C LEU A 24 -8.79 -4.29 26.82
N SER A 25 -9.09 -4.32 25.52
CA SER A 25 -9.84 -5.40 24.89
C SER A 25 -8.91 -6.60 24.65
N ALA A 26 -9.23 -7.74 25.27
CA ALA A 26 -8.57 -9.00 24.97
C ALA A 26 -9.12 -9.52 23.64
N PHE A 27 -8.32 -9.43 22.57
CA PHE A 27 -8.60 -9.99 21.26
C PHE A 27 -8.85 -11.51 21.36
N SER A 28 -10.09 -11.96 21.13
CA SER A 28 -10.37 -13.38 20.94
C SER A 28 -10.00 -13.77 19.51
N LYS A 29 -8.82 -14.38 19.34
CA LYS A 29 -8.38 -15.01 18.08
C LYS A 29 -9.35 -16.16 17.72
N ASN A 30 -10.15 -15.98 16.67
CA ASN A 30 -10.80 -17.11 16.01
C ASN A 30 -9.77 -17.82 15.14
N ALA A 31 -9.14 -18.84 15.75
CA ALA A 31 -8.27 -19.79 15.10
C ALA A 31 -9.12 -20.89 14.43
N LEU A 32 -9.17 -20.92 13.10
CA LEU A 32 -9.39 -22.17 12.36
C LEU A 32 -8.71 -22.23 10.99
N PHE A 33 -7.93 -21.21 10.58
CA PHE A 33 -6.97 -21.30 9.47
C PHE A 33 -5.54 -20.79 9.76
N ASN A 34 -5.26 -20.20 10.94
CA ASN A 34 -3.90 -19.77 11.33
C ASN A 34 -3.06 -20.89 11.95
N SER A 35 -2.96 -22.04 11.30
CA SER A 35 -2.05 -23.09 11.76
C SER A 35 -1.44 -23.80 10.56
N ILE A 36 -0.35 -23.21 10.06
CA ILE A 36 1.00 -23.79 10.00
C ILE A 36 1.96 -22.59 9.86
N ASN A 37 2.85 -22.42 10.84
CA ASN A 37 3.84 -21.34 11.05
C ASN A 37 3.30 -20.07 11.74
N GLY A 38 3.98 -19.67 12.81
CA GLY A 38 3.65 -18.53 13.67
C GLY A 38 4.09 -17.18 13.12
N ASP A 39 4.39 -17.09 11.83
CA ASP A 39 4.75 -15.86 11.14
C ASP A 39 3.53 -15.31 10.40
N ASN A 40 3.36 -14.00 10.47
CA ASN A 40 2.35 -13.27 9.74
C ASN A 40 2.51 -13.51 8.22
N ASP A 41 1.46 -14.01 7.55
CA ASP A 41 1.47 -14.34 6.10
C ASP A 41 1.03 -13.19 5.19
N ASN A 42 0.89 -11.98 5.74
CA ASN A 42 0.50 -10.81 5.00
C ASN A 42 1.54 -10.43 3.93
N VAL A 43 1.04 -9.83 2.86
CA VAL A 43 1.81 -9.37 1.69
C VAL A 43 1.51 -7.90 1.43
N LEU A 44 2.55 -7.12 1.15
CA LEU A 44 2.44 -5.74 0.70
C LEU A 44 2.88 -5.64 -0.76
N VAL A 45 1.99 -5.11 -1.60
CA VAL A 45 2.25 -4.79 -3.00
C VAL A 45 2.43 -3.28 -3.12
N LEU A 46 3.62 -2.84 -3.55
CA LEU A 46 3.92 -1.43 -3.79
C LEU A 46 3.83 -1.14 -5.29
N ILE A 47 3.09 -0.09 -5.65
CA ILE A 47 3.02 0.41 -7.03
C ILE A 47 3.70 1.78 -7.08
N GLN A 48 4.87 1.85 -7.69
CA GLN A 48 5.57 3.12 -7.87
C GLN A 48 5.07 3.85 -9.13
N LEU A 49 4.54 5.05 -8.93
CA LEU A 49 4.11 5.99 -9.97
C LEU A 49 5.30 6.87 -10.35
N ASN A 50 6.20 6.32 -11.16
CA ASN A 50 7.46 6.94 -11.51
C ASN A 50 7.24 8.22 -12.31
N GLY A 51 7.79 9.31 -11.78
CA GLY A 51 7.79 10.59 -12.44
C GLY A 51 7.04 11.66 -11.68
N GLY A 52 6.45 11.45 -10.50
CA GLY A 52 5.79 12.55 -9.79
C GLY A 52 4.34 12.78 -10.18
N ASN A 53 3.41 11.91 -9.77
CA ASN A 53 1.99 11.99 -10.14
C ASN A 53 1.34 13.35 -9.77
N ASP A 54 0.52 13.90 -10.68
CA ASP A 54 -0.29 15.09 -10.43
C ASP A 54 -1.51 14.77 -9.57
N GLY A 55 -1.34 14.82 -8.24
CA GLY A 55 -2.40 14.55 -7.27
C GLY A 55 -3.67 15.37 -7.49
N LEU A 56 -3.54 16.63 -7.90
CA LEU A 56 -4.68 17.53 -8.14
C LEU A 56 -5.41 17.25 -9.46
N ASN A 57 -4.85 16.41 -10.34
CA ASN A 57 -5.52 15.87 -11.52
C ASN A 57 -5.95 14.41 -11.32
N THR A 58 -5.56 13.75 -10.23
CA THR A 58 -5.98 12.38 -9.87
C THR A 58 -7.17 12.39 -8.91
N ILE A 59 -7.04 13.13 -7.80
CA ILE A 59 -8.08 13.34 -6.77
C ILE A 59 -8.32 14.85 -6.70
N ILE A 60 -9.42 15.30 -7.27
CA ILE A 60 -9.74 16.70 -7.51
C ILE A 60 -10.52 17.25 -6.30
N PRO A 61 -10.00 18.27 -5.59
CA PRO A 61 -10.74 18.94 -4.52
C PRO A 61 -11.75 19.94 -5.11
N LEU A 62 -13.02 19.52 -5.17
CA LEU A 62 -14.15 20.32 -5.63
C LEU A 62 -14.35 21.58 -4.78
N ASP A 63 -14.05 21.52 -3.48
CA ASP A 63 -14.12 22.68 -2.58
C ASP A 63 -13.01 23.72 -2.84
N LYS A 64 -12.03 23.40 -3.70
CA LYS A 64 -10.97 24.30 -4.18
C LYS A 64 -11.06 24.57 -5.68
N TYR A 65 -12.14 24.15 -6.34
CA TYR A 65 -12.26 24.17 -7.80
C TYR A 65 -12.10 25.58 -8.39
N ASP A 66 -12.62 26.62 -7.71
CA ASP A 66 -12.45 28.02 -8.12
C ASP A 66 -10.97 28.46 -8.12
N ILE A 67 -10.19 28.05 -7.11
CA ILE A 67 -8.75 28.33 -7.03
C ILE A 67 -8.03 27.63 -8.19
N LEU A 68 -8.35 26.35 -8.43
CA LEU A 68 -7.78 25.59 -9.54
C LEU A 68 -8.13 26.22 -10.89
N GLY A 69 -9.36 26.71 -11.08
CA GLY A 69 -9.80 27.39 -12.29
C GLY A 69 -8.97 28.64 -12.60
N ASN A 70 -8.52 29.36 -11.56
CA ASN A 70 -7.69 30.55 -11.73
C ASN A 70 -6.23 30.24 -12.09
N VAL A 71 -5.69 29.10 -11.66
CA VAL A 71 -4.24 28.83 -11.73
C VAL A 71 -3.85 27.69 -12.66
N ARG A 72 -4.82 26.87 -13.08
CA ARG A 72 -4.59 25.70 -13.93
C ARG A 72 -5.74 25.37 -14.88
N SER A 73 -6.50 26.38 -15.33
CA SER A 73 -7.68 26.19 -16.20
C SER A 73 -7.40 25.50 -17.54
N ASN A 74 -6.17 25.56 -18.05
CA ASN A 74 -5.79 24.89 -19.30
C ASN A 74 -5.70 23.36 -19.18
N ILE A 75 -5.65 22.82 -17.94
CA ILE A 75 -5.62 21.38 -17.68
C ILE A 75 -6.72 20.92 -16.72
N LEU A 76 -7.52 21.83 -16.17
CA LEU A 76 -8.58 21.51 -15.22
C LEU A 76 -9.74 20.80 -15.90
N ILE A 77 -10.13 19.66 -15.36
CA ILE A 77 -11.24 18.83 -15.87
C ILE A 77 -12.57 19.44 -15.46
N PRO A 78 -13.54 19.62 -16.39
CA PRO A 78 -14.88 20.11 -16.09
C PRO A 78 -15.57 19.31 -14.98
N GLU A 79 -16.12 20.02 -13.98
CA GLU A 79 -16.78 19.44 -12.81
C GLU A 79 -17.83 18.37 -13.17
N ASN A 80 -18.61 18.59 -14.23
CA ASN A 80 -19.66 17.68 -14.68
C ASN A 80 -19.15 16.39 -15.36
N GLN A 81 -17.83 16.25 -15.54
CA GLN A 81 -17.18 15.05 -16.07
C GLN A 81 -16.44 14.26 -14.98
N LEU A 82 -16.33 14.80 -13.76
CA LEU A 82 -15.61 14.15 -12.67
C LEU A 82 -16.43 13.00 -12.05
N LEU A 83 -15.72 12.02 -11.47
CA LEU A 83 -16.34 10.94 -10.70
C LEU A 83 -16.46 11.36 -9.23
N ASN A 84 -17.59 11.97 -8.87
CA ASN A 84 -17.80 12.50 -7.52
C ASN A 84 -17.75 11.41 -6.45
N ILE A 85 -16.97 11.66 -5.40
CA ILE A 85 -16.90 10.86 -4.18
C ILE A 85 -17.89 11.44 -3.16
N ASP A 86 -17.76 12.73 -2.88
CA ASP A 86 -18.63 13.51 -2.01
C ASP A 86 -18.78 14.95 -2.55
N GLN A 87 -19.22 15.88 -1.70
CA GLN A 87 -19.41 17.29 -2.09
C GLN A 87 -18.10 18.07 -2.26
N SER A 88 -16.99 17.52 -1.77
CA SER A 88 -15.68 18.18 -1.67
C SER A 88 -14.61 17.53 -2.54
N THR A 89 -14.79 16.28 -2.94
CA THR A 89 -13.75 15.50 -3.62
C THR A 89 -14.33 14.66 -4.76
N ALA A 90 -13.59 14.56 -5.86
CA ALA A 90 -13.90 13.67 -6.99
C ALA A 90 -12.64 13.01 -7.55
N PHE A 91 -12.78 11.88 -8.24
CA PHE A 91 -11.70 11.30 -9.04
C PHE A 91 -11.73 11.82 -10.48
N HIS A 92 -10.58 11.67 -11.14
CA HIS A 92 -10.45 11.80 -12.58
C HIS A 92 -11.47 10.87 -13.31
N PRO A 93 -12.09 11.30 -14.44
CA PRO A 93 -13.07 10.51 -15.20
C PRO A 93 -12.61 9.09 -15.56
N ASN A 94 -11.34 8.93 -15.92
CA ASN A 94 -10.78 7.63 -16.29
C ASN A 94 -10.41 6.72 -15.11
N MET A 95 -10.94 6.99 -13.90
CA MET A 95 -10.69 6.18 -12.70
C MET A 95 -11.91 5.35 -12.29
N GLU A 96 -12.71 4.86 -13.24
CA GLU A 96 -13.95 4.12 -12.95
C GLU A 96 -13.70 2.89 -12.07
N GLY A 97 -12.64 2.13 -12.34
CA GLY A 97 -12.26 0.96 -11.52
C GLY A 97 -11.84 1.33 -10.09
N ILE A 98 -11.05 2.39 -9.90
CA ILE A 98 -10.72 2.90 -8.57
C ILE A 98 -11.97 3.45 -7.85
N LYS A 99 -12.86 4.13 -8.57
CA LYS A 99 -14.15 4.59 -8.02
C LYS A 99 -14.99 3.41 -7.54
N SER A 100 -15.03 2.32 -8.31
CA SER A 100 -15.67 1.06 -7.91
C SER A 100 -15.08 0.52 -6.60
N LEU A 101 -13.74 0.47 -6.48
CA LEU A 101 -13.09 0.03 -5.23
C LEU A 101 -13.41 0.93 -4.04
N TYR A 102 -13.43 2.25 -4.24
CA TYR A 102 -13.82 3.20 -3.20
C TYR A 102 -15.27 2.97 -2.75
N ASP A 103 -16.22 2.86 -3.69
CA ASP A 103 -17.64 2.66 -3.40
C ASP A 103 -17.91 1.34 -2.65
N ASN A 104 -17.05 0.35 -2.85
CA ASN A 104 -17.11 -0.95 -2.18
C ASN A 104 -16.28 -1.00 -0.88
N ALA A 105 -15.84 0.16 -0.35
CA ALA A 105 -15.04 0.25 0.87
C ALA A 105 -13.75 -0.60 0.81
N ARG A 106 -13.15 -0.71 -0.38
CA ARG A 106 -11.89 -1.42 -0.66
C ARG A 106 -10.71 -0.48 -0.86
N MET A 107 -10.85 0.79 -0.48
CA MET A 107 -9.85 1.82 -0.71
C MET A 107 -9.78 2.82 0.44
N ALA A 108 -8.56 3.21 0.81
CA ALA A 108 -8.26 4.38 1.61
C ALA A 108 -7.38 5.35 0.81
N ILE A 109 -7.54 6.64 1.07
CA ILE A 109 -6.73 7.73 0.50
C ILE A 109 -6.07 8.44 1.67
N VAL A 110 -4.75 8.55 1.67
CA VAL A 110 -4.03 9.44 2.58
C VAL A 110 -3.68 10.71 1.79
N GLN A 111 -4.26 11.85 2.18
CA GLN A 111 -4.08 13.11 1.48
C GLN A 111 -2.68 13.70 1.71
N ASP A 112 -2.17 14.42 0.71
CA ASP A 112 -1.01 15.29 0.83
C ASP A 112 0.19 14.68 1.57
N VAL A 113 0.62 13.50 1.12
CA VAL A 113 1.79 12.80 1.63
C VAL A 113 3.06 13.35 0.99
N ALA A 114 4.06 13.69 1.81
CA ALA A 114 5.38 14.14 1.36
C ALA A 114 6.45 13.89 2.45
N TYR A 115 7.55 14.64 2.40
CA TYR A 115 8.49 14.78 3.50
C TYR A 115 8.94 16.24 3.70
N PRO A 116 9.40 16.63 4.90
CA PRO A 116 9.94 17.95 5.17
C PRO A 116 11.07 18.34 4.21
N ASN A 117 11.09 19.59 3.76
CA ASN A 117 12.12 20.13 2.87
C ASN A 117 12.25 19.34 1.54
N GLN A 118 11.12 19.06 0.89
CA GLN A 118 11.05 18.35 -0.38
C GLN A 118 12.12 18.79 -1.40
N ASN A 119 12.92 17.85 -1.88
CA ASN A 119 14.04 18.12 -2.79
C ASN A 119 13.58 18.35 -4.24
N ARG A 120 12.57 17.61 -4.70
CA ARG A 120 12.00 17.65 -6.07
C ARG A 120 12.93 17.19 -7.20
N SER A 121 14.12 16.66 -6.91
CA SER A 121 14.92 15.90 -7.88
C SER A 121 14.42 14.46 -7.92
N HIS A 122 14.21 13.87 -9.10
CA HIS A 122 13.84 12.45 -9.20
C HIS A 122 14.83 11.56 -8.45
N PHE A 123 16.14 11.74 -8.70
CA PHE A 123 17.17 10.93 -8.07
C PHE A 123 17.12 10.99 -6.54
N ARG A 124 17.09 12.20 -5.99
CA ARG A 124 17.15 12.36 -4.54
C ARG A 124 15.82 12.05 -3.86
N SER A 125 14.70 12.38 -4.49
CA SER A 125 13.39 12.13 -3.89
C SER A 125 13.08 10.63 -3.90
N THR A 126 13.37 9.92 -4.99
CA THR A 126 13.25 8.45 -5.03
C THR A 126 14.13 7.79 -3.98
N ASP A 127 15.39 8.21 -3.84
CA ASP A 127 16.30 7.73 -2.78
C ASP A 127 15.72 7.96 -1.38
N ILE A 128 15.13 9.13 -1.09
CA ILE A 128 14.47 9.41 0.19
C ILE A 128 13.29 8.47 0.44
N TRP A 129 12.39 8.29 -0.53
CA TRP A 129 11.24 7.38 -0.39
C TRP A 129 11.65 5.91 -0.22
N ASN A 130 12.75 5.50 -0.87
CA ASN A 130 13.30 4.15 -0.77
C ASN A 130 14.04 3.89 0.55
N THR A 131 14.78 4.88 1.02
CA THR A 131 15.63 4.74 2.21
C THR A 131 14.95 5.16 3.49
N GLY A 132 13.93 6.03 3.43
CA GLY A 132 13.36 6.67 4.62
C GLY A 132 14.24 7.80 5.19
N SER A 133 15.30 8.23 4.48
CA SER A 133 16.26 9.20 5.02
C SER A 133 15.70 10.63 5.13
N PRO A 134 16.19 11.44 6.09
CA PRO A 134 15.99 12.89 6.08
C PRO A 134 16.47 13.52 4.76
N ALA A 135 15.87 14.65 4.36
CA ALA A 135 16.16 15.28 3.06
C ALA A 135 17.64 15.67 2.85
N ASP A 136 18.35 15.98 3.93
CA ASP A 136 19.76 16.37 3.98
C ASP A 136 20.75 15.23 4.29
N GLU A 137 20.26 13.99 4.44
CA GLU A 137 21.09 12.81 4.74
C GLU A 137 21.02 11.73 3.66
N PHE A 138 22.15 11.10 3.34
CA PHE A 138 22.20 10.03 2.35
C PHE A 138 22.43 8.69 3.05
N TRP A 139 21.39 7.86 3.07
CA TRP A 139 21.48 6.51 3.62
C TRP A 139 21.72 5.50 2.51
N THR A 140 22.40 4.41 2.82
CA THR A 140 22.73 3.36 1.84
C THR A 140 21.87 2.11 2.00
N THR A 141 20.88 2.14 2.90
CA THR A 141 19.97 1.03 3.18
C THR A 141 18.53 1.46 3.00
N GLY A 142 17.71 0.55 2.50
CA GLY A 142 16.27 0.70 2.38
C GLY A 142 15.55 0.35 3.69
N TRP A 143 14.35 0.90 3.88
CA TRP A 143 13.56 0.64 5.10
C TRP A 143 13.12 -0.82 5.23
N MET A 144 12.75 -1.50 4.12
CA MET A 144 12.52 -2.95 4.14
C MET A 144 13.83 -3.73 4.29
N GLY A 145 14.93 -3.23 3.73
CA GLY A 145 16.25 -3.84 3.91
C GLY A 145 16.66 -3.91 5.38
N ARG A 146 16.46 -2.83 6.13
CA ARG A 146 16.68 -2.81 7.60
C ARG A 146 15.72 -3.74 8.34
N TYR A 147 14.44 -3.75 7.96
CA TYR A 147 13.44 -4.66 8.55
C TYR A 147 13.82 -6.14 8.38
N PHE A 148 14.22 -6.55 7.18
CA PHE A 148 14.61 -7.92 6.89
C PHE A 148 15.96 -8.28 7.54
N GLU A 149 16.94 -7.38 7.50
CA GLU A 149 18.26 -7.59 8.13
C GLU A 149 18.14 -7.84 9.63
N ASN A 150 17.27 -7.10 10.34
CA ASN A 150 17.03 -7.30 11.77
C ASN A 150 16.45 -8.70 12.08
N ARG A 151 15.63 -9.26 11.18
CA ARG A 151 14.99 -10.59 11.35
C ARG A 151 15.88 -11.73 10.82
N HIS A 152 16.70 -11.45 9.83
CA HIS A 152 17.53 -12.42 9.11
C HIS A 152 18.99 -11.96 9.06
N PRO A 153 19.68 -11.81 10.22
CA PRO A 153 21.01 -11.21 10.29
C PRO A 153 22.11 -12.07 9.63
N SER A 154 21.83 -13.34 9.33
CA SER A 154 22.74 -14.21 8.60
C SER A 154 22.53 -14.18 7.09
N TYR A 155 21.51 -13.49 6.56
CA TYR A 155 21.31 -13.38 5.12
C TYR A 155 22.49 -12.65 4.46
N PRO A 156 23.01 -13.12 3.30
CA PRO A 156 22.49 -14.21 2.46
C PRO A 156 22.95 -15.62 2.85
N ASP A 157 23.88 -15.75 3.80
CA ASP A 157 24.52 -17.01 4.16
C ASP A 157 23.50 -18.04 4.68
N GLY A 158 23.42 -19.17 3.98
CA GLY A 158 22.50 -20.25 4.34
C GLY A 158 21.04 -19.98 3.95
N TYR A 159 20.80 -19.14 2.95
CA TYR A 159 19.49 -18.92 2.33
C TYR A 159 19.49 -19.27 0.84
N PRO A 160 18.38 -19.80 0.28
CA PRO A 160 17.17 -20.19 0.98
C PRO A 160 17.38 -21.36 1.96
N ASN A 161 16.49 -21.49 2.95
CA ASN A 161 16.48 -22.59 3.91
C ASN A 161 15.04 -23.08 4.19
N GLU A 162 14.89 -24.05 5.11
CA GLU A 162 13.58 -24.66 5.41
C GLU A 162 12.55 -23.65 5.94
N ASP A 163 12.97 -22.64 6.68
CA ASP A 163 12.09 -21.61 7.26
C ASP A 163 11.80 -20.49 6.26
N CYS A 164 12.78 -20.13 5.42
CA CYS A 164 12.70 -19.09 4.40
C CYS A 164 13.10 -19.66 3.02
N PRO A 165 12.23 -20.46 2.38
CA PRO A 165 12.53 -21.03 1.06
C PRO A 165 12.37 -20.00 -0.06
N ASP A 166 11.46 -19.04 0.10
CA ASP A 166 11.07 -18.12 -0.97
C ASP A 166 11.81 -16.77 -0.88
N PRO A 167 11.93 -16.02 -2.00
CA PRO A 167 12.47 -14.66 -1.99
C PRO A 167 11.70 -13.78 -1.02
N PHE A 168 12.39 -12.93 -0.26
CA PHE A 168 11.77 -11.99 0.67
C PHE A 168 10.96 -10.90 -0.06
N ALA A 169 11.52 -10.40 -1.16
CA ALA A 169 10.90 -9.42 -2.02
C ALA A 169 11.11 -9.72 -3.51
N ILE A 170 10.15 -9.33 -4.34
CA ILE A 170 10.24 -9.44 -5.79
C ILE A 170 9.89 -8.10 -6.43
N SER A 171 10.83 -7.56 -7.20
CA SER A 171 10.61 -6.39 -8.05
C SER A 171 10.26 -6.88 -9.45
N ILE A 172 9.06 -6.58 -9.94
CA ILE A 172 8.67 -6.96 -11.29
C ILE A 172 9.38 -6.05 -12.29
N GLY A 173 10.13 -6.66 -13.21
CA GLY A 173 11.00 -5.98 -14.18
C GLY A 173 12.43 -6.50 -14.15
N SER A 174 13.38 -5.62 -14.47
CA SER A 174 14.80 -5.96 -14.65
C SER A 174 15.72 -5.36 -13.57
N THR A 175 15.17 -4.63 -12.61
CA THR A 175 15.92 -3.91 -11.58
C THR A 175 15.36 -4.27 -10.20
N VAL A 176 16.26 -4.49 -9.24
CA VAL A 176 15.87 -4.65 -7.83
C VAL A 176 15.58 -3.28 -7.23
N HIS A 177 14.63 -3.23 -6.31
CA HIS A 177 14.22 -1.99 -5.67
C HIS A 177 15.09 -1.67 -4.44
N GLU A 178 15.49 -0.41 -4.29
CA GLU A 178 16.44 0.03 -3.25
C GLU A 178 15.84 -0.03 -1.84
N ASN A 179 14.51 0.00 -1.69
CA ASN A 179 13.86 -0.15 -0.38
C ASN A 179 14.21 -1.48 0.32
N CYS A 180 14.64 -2.50 -0.42
CA CYS A 180 15.04 -3.81 0.10
C CYS A 180 16.56 -3.95 0.28
N GLN A 181 17.34 -2.88 0.08
CA GLN A 181 18.79 -2.89 0.27
C GLN A 181 19.16 -2.95 1.76
N SER A 182 19.82 -4.01 2.22
CA SER A 182 20.43 -4.09 3.55
C SER A 182 21.84 -3.50 3.57
N SER A 183 22.57 -3.63 4.68
CA SER A 183 23.95 -3.15 4.76
C SER A 183 24.90 -3.85 3.77
N ASN A 184 24.61 -5.09 3.37
CA ASN A 184 25.50 -5.91 2.55
C ASN A 184 24.89 -6.38 1.22
N VAL A 185 23.59 -6.70 1.20
CA VAL A 185 22.93 -7.35 0.05
C VAL A 185 21.48 -6.88 -0.09
N ASN A 186 20.93 -6.92 -1.31
CA ASN A 186 19.51 -6.63 -1.52
C ASN A 186 18.66 -7.88 -1.26
N PHE A 187 17.57 -7.73 -0.50
CA PHE A 187 16.60 -8.80 -0.22
C PHE A 187 15.59 -9.03 -1.36
N SER A 188 15.55 -8.13 -2.35
CA SER A 188 14.72 -8.27 -3.55
C SER A 188 15.47 -8.97 -4.67
N ILE A 189 14.76 -9.83 -5.39
CA ILE A 189 15.14 -10.28 -6.73
C ILE A 189 14.37 -9.49 -7.79
N ALA A 190 14.90 -9.42 -9.01
CA ALA A 190 14.19 -8.86 -10.16
C ALA A 190 13.58 -9.99 -11.00
N LEU A 191 12.32 -9.85 -11.38
CA LEU A 191 11.57 -10.87 -12.09
C LEU A 191 10.76 -10.27 -13.23
N ARG A 192 11.05 -10.68 -14.48
CA ARG A 192 10.26 -10.25 -15.65
C ARG A 192 9.24 -11.28 -16.09
N ASP A 193 9.65 -12.55 -16.11
CA ASP A 193 8.83 -13.66 -16.57
C ASP A 193 9.16 -14.90 -15.72
N PRO A 194 8.22 -15.38 -14.88
CA PRO A 194 8.46 -16.53 -14.02
C PRO A 194 8.56 -17.86 -14.79
N PHE A 195 8.15 -17.92 -16.06
CA PHE A 195 8.24 -19.13 -16.90
C PHE A 195 9.50 -19.18 -17.76
N SER A 196 10.34 -18.13 -17.73
CA SER A 196 11.54 -18.01 -18.56
C SER A 196 12.78 -17.70 -17.71
N LEU A 197 12.97 -18.44 -16.62
CA LEU A 197 14.13 -18.35 -15.74
C LEU A 197 15.21 -19.32 -16.20
N ALA A 198 16.34 -18.80 -16.67
CA ALA A 198 17.50 -19.62 -17.03
C ALA A 198 18.44 -19.72 -15.82
N PRO A 199 18.83 -20.94 -15.40
CA PRO A 199 19.78 -21.07 -14.31
C PRO A 199 21.13 -20.48 -14.72
N LEU A 200 21.73 -19.74 -13.79
CA LEU A 200 23.09 -19.27 -13.90
C LEU A 200 24.06 -20.45 -13.77
N ALA A 201 25.13 -20.45 -14.58
CA ALA A 201 26.13 -21.50 -14.52
C ALA A 201 26.79 -21.55 -13.15
N ASP A 202 26.94 -22.74 -12.56
CA ASP A 202 27.68 -22.88 -11.31
C ASP A 202 29.10 -22.32 -11.50
N GLY A 203 29.58 -21.54 -10.54
CA GLY A 203 30.91 -20.92 -10.60
C GLY A 203 32.05 -21.93 -10.39
N GLY A 204 31.80 -23.22 -10.59
CA GLY A 204 32.67 -24.34 -10.20
C GLY A 204 32.52 -24.75 -8.73
N SER A 205 33.00 -25.95 -8.41
CA SER A 205 32.91 -26.59 -7.08
C SER A 205 34.25 -26.69 -6.34
N ASP A 206 35.34 -26.18 -6.94
CA ASP A 206 36.66 -26.17 -6.32
C ASP A 206 36.70 -25.24 -5.10
N ILE A 207 37.42 -25.64 -4.04
CA ILE A 207 37.62 -24.81 -2.85
C ILE A 207 38.28 -23.49 -3.27
N ALA A 208 37.65 -22.35 -2.94
CA ALA A 208 38.24 -21.06 -3.25
C ALA A 208 39.52 -20.83 -2.43
N PRO A 209 40.54 -20.15 -3.01
CA PRO A 209 41.79 -19.88 -2.30
C PRO A 209 41.57 -18.90 -1.14
N ASP A 210 42.20 -19.11 0.03
CA ASP A 210 42.14 -18.18 1.17
C ASP A 210 42.91 -16.87 0.87
N THR A 211 42.31 -16.02 0.05
CA THR A 211 42.83 -14.78 -0.52
C THR A 211 41.65 -13.83 -0.74
N PRO A 212 41.93 -12.52 -0.95
CA PRO A 212 41.08 -11.54 -1.62
C PRO A 212 39.96 -12.15 -2.46
N TYR A 213 40.45 -12.49 -3.64
CA TYR A 213 39.76 -13.09 -4.76
C TYR A 213 38.93 -14.32 -4.42
N GLY A 214 39.42 -15.20 -3.54
CA GLY A 214 38.66 -16.39 -3.18
C GLY A 214 37.41 -16.06 -2.38
N LYS A 215 37.46 -15.04 -1.52
CA LYS A 215 36.26 -14.57 -0.79
C LYS A 215 35.23 -13.96 -1.73
N GLU A 216 35.67 -13.17 -2.70
CA GLU A 216 34.75 -12.64 -3.72
C GLU A 216 34.19 -13.75 -4.62
N LEU A 217 34.98 -14.78 -4.94
CA LEU A 217 34.52 -15.94 -5.70
C LEU A 217 33.48 -16.76 -4.92
N ASP A 218 33.70 -17.00 -3.63
CA ASP A 218 32.73 -17.69 -2.77
C ASP A 218 31.42 -16.90 -2.68
N PHE A 219 31.50 -15.58 -2.49
CA PHE A 219 30.32 -14.72 -2.51
C PHE A 219 29.56 -14.80 -3.83
N LEU A 220 30.25 -14.73 -4.98
CA LEU A 220 29.60 -14.86 -6.29
C LEU A 220 28.92 -16.23 -6.46
N ARG A 221 29.55 -17.31 -5.99
CA ARG A 221 28.98 -18.66 -6.03
C ARG A 221 27.76 -18.79 -5.13
N GLU A 222 27.78 -18.21 -3.94
CA GLU A 222 26.65 -18.17 -3.01
C GLU A 222 25.46 -17.46 -3.65
N ILE A 223 25.68 -16.26 -4.21
CA ILE A 223 24.61 -15.49 -4.88
C ILE A 223 24.07 -16.23 -6.12
N ILE A 224 24.91 -16.91 -6.91
CA ILE A 224 24.47 -17.75 -8.04
C ILE A 224 23.59 -18.91 -7.56
N SER A 225 24.05 -19.65 -6.53
CA SER A 225 23.31 -20.78 -5.97
C SER A 225 21.96 -20.35 -5.43
N GLN A 226 21.94 -19.25 -4.66
CA GLN A 226 20.74 -18.64 -4.12
C GLN A 226 19.79 -18.16 -5.22
N SER A 227 20.31 -17.48 -6.25
CA SER A 227 19.50 -17.01 -7.38
C SER A 227 18.83 -18.15 -8.13
N ASN A 228 19.56 -19.26 -8.35
CA ASN A 228 19.01 -20.44 -8.99
C ASN A 228 17.93 -21.10 -8.12
N ALA A 229 18.18 -21.28 -6.82
CA ALA A 229 17.21 -21.88 -5.91
C ALA A 229 15.93 -21.05 -5.77
N TYR A 230 16.04 -19.73 -5.68
CA TYR A 230 14.89 -18.83 -5.74
C TYR A 230 14.17 -18.87 -7.09
N GLY A 231 14.94 -18.98 -8.19
CA GLY A 231 14.38 -19.14 -9.52
C GLY A 231 13.52 -20.40 -9.65
N ASP A 232 13.99 -21.52 -9.11
CA ASP A 232 13.25 -22.78 -9.06
C ASP A 232 11.93 -22.61 -8.27
N ASN A 233 11.98 -22.00 -7.07
CA ASN A 233 10.78 -21.77 -6.25
C ASN A 233 9.76 -20.84 -6.93
N VAL A 234 10.22 -19.80 -7.62
CA VAL A 234 9.37 -18.88 -8.39
C VAL A 234 8.72 -19.61 -9.58
N SER A 235 9.48 -20.38 -10.35
CA SER A 235 8.97 -21.17 -11.48
C SER A 235 7.92 -22.18 -11.00
N ASP A 236 8.24 -22.91 -9.94
CA ASP A 236 7.35 -23.89 -9.31
C ASP A 236 6.03 -23.26 -8.83
N ALA A 237 6.09 -22.07 -8.22
CA ALA A 237 4.89 -21.33 -7.84
C ALA A 237 4.07 -20.90 -9.07
N ALA A 238 4.72 -20.36 -10.10
CA ALA A 238 4.03 -19.94 -11.32
C ALA A 238 3.37 -21.12 -12.07
N GLU A 239 3.98 -22.31 -12.07
CA GLU A 239 3.40 -23.52 -12.66
C GLU A 239 2.19 -24.06 -11.89
N ARG A 240 2.16 -23.88 -10.56
CA ARG A 240 1.03 -24.29 -9.70
C ARG A 240 -0.09 -23.26 -9.68
N GLY A 241 0.26 -21.98 -9.79
CA GLY A 241 -0.65 -20.87 -9.63
C GLY A 241 -1.59 -20.69 -10.82
N GLY A 242 -2.52 -19.75 -10.67
CA GLY A 242 -3.37 -19.28 -11.74
C GLY A 242 -3.89 -17.87 -11.49
N ASN A 243 -4.50 -17.31 -12.53
CA ASN A 243 -5.34 -16.11 -12.47
C ASN A 243 -6.77 -16.51 -12.85
N LEU A 244 -7.75 -15.90 -12.19
CA LEU A 244 -9.18 -16.15 -12.37
C LEU A 244 -9.92 -14.93 -12.94
N SER A 245 -9.42 -13.72 -12.69
CA SER A 245 -10.03 -12.50 -13.24
C SER A 245 -9.91 -12.43 -14.77
N ALA A 246 -11.01 -12.06 -15.41
CA ALA A 246 -11.05 -11.76 -16.84
C ALA A 246 -10.77 -10.28 -17.16
N MET A 247 -10.48 -9.46 -16.14
CA MET A 247 -10.33 -8.01 -16.28
C MET A 247 -8.91 -7.56 -16.66
N TYR A 248 -7.93 -8.44 -16.66
CA TYR A 248 -6.57 -8.08 -17.05
C TYR A 248 -6.46 -7.75 -18.54
N GLU A 249 -6.07 -6.52 -18.84
CA GLU A 249 -5.85 -6.00 -20.19
C GLU A 249 -4.43 -6.35 -20.68
N ASP A 250 -4.30 -6.94 -21.87
CA ASP A 250 -3.01 -7.39 -22.43
C ASP A 250 -2.07 -6.24 -22.83
N ASP A 251 -2.62 -5.08 -23.20
CA ASP A 251 -1.89 -3.86 -23.56
C ASP A 251 -1.55 -2.96 -22.36
N ASN A 252 -2.06 -3.29 -21.18
CA ASN A 252 -1.76 -2.59 -19.94
C ASN A 252 -0.58 -3.25 -19.21
N ALA A 253 0.61 -2.65 -19.35
CA ALA A 253 1.83 -3.19 -18.76
C ALA A 253 1.78 -3.33 -17.22
N LEU A 254 1.07 -2.45 -16.52
CA LEU A 254 0.90 -2.57 -15.06
C LEU A 254 -0.03 -3.73 -14.71
N ALA A 255 -1.12 -3.92 -15.46
CA ALA A 255 -2.03 -5.05 -15.28
C ALA A 255 -1.28 -6.38 -15.41
N GLN A 256 -0.37 -6.50 -16.40
CA GLN A 256 0.45 -7.71 -16.57
C GLN A 256 1.43 -7.94 -15.40
N GLN A 257 2.01 -6.89 -14.83
CA GLN A 257 2.86 -7.02 -13.63
C GLN A 257 2.06 -7.52 -12.42
N LEU A 258 0.89 -6.93 -12.17
CA LEU A 258 0.01 -7.33 -11.06
C LEU A 258 -0.54 -8.75 -11.26
N LYS A 259 -0.80 -9.15 -12.52
CA LYS A 259 -1.18 -10.53 -12.88
C LYS A 259 -0.11 -11.55 -12.49
N ILE A 260 1.18 -11.25 -12.74
CA ILE A 260 2.30 -12.09 -12.29
C ILE A 260 2.32 -12.20 -10.76
N ILE A 261 2.09 -11.09 -10.05
CA ILE A 261 2.07 -11.08 -8.59
C ILE A 261 0.95 -11.99 -8.05
N ALA A 262 -0.27 -11.87 -8.58
CA ALA A 262 -1.40 -12.75 -8.20
C ALA A 262 -1.13 -14.23 -8.51
N LEU A 263 -0.53 -14.52 -9.67
CA LEU A 263 -0.14 -15.86 -10.10
C LEU A 263 0.84 -16.52 -9.11
N LEU A 264 1.88 -15.79 -8.69
CA LEU A 264 2.89 -16.31 -7.76
C LEU A 264 2.30 -16.58 -6.38
N MET A 265 1.46 -15.67 -5.88
CA MET A 265 0.82 -15.83 -4.58
C MET A 265 -0.18 -16.99 -4.57
N SER A 266 -0.96 -17.18 -5.65
CA SER A 266 -1.87 -18.32 -5.76
C SER A 266 -1.13 -19.66 -5.92
N GLY A 267 0.08 -19.63 -6.47
CA GLY A 267 1.04 -20.74 -6.52
C GLY A 267 1.66 -21.15 -5.17
N GLY A 268 1.38 -20.38 -4.11
CA GLY A 268 1.84 -20.63 -2.75
C GLY A 268 3.15 -19.96 -2.38
N LEU A 269 3.65 -19.01 -3.19
CA LEU A 269 4.87 -18.27 -2.86
C LEU A 269 4.65 -17.41 -1.60
N ARG A 270 5.61 -17.45 -0.67
CA ARG A 270 5.55 -16.77 0.64
C ARG A 270 6.30 -15.43 0.68
N THR A 271 6.68 -14.89 -0.48
CA THR A 271 7.28 -13.57 -0.62
C THR A 271 6.40 -12.49 0.02
N LYS A 272 7.02 -11.60 0.80
CA LYS A 272 6.29 -10.60 1.62
C LYS A 272 6.07 -9.28 0.89
N ILE A 273 6.99 -8.91 0.01
CA ILE A 273 6.93 -7.63 -0.70
C ILE A 273 6.98 -7.87 -2.20
N TYR A 274 6.03 -7.29 -2.91
CA TYR A 274 6.10 -7.19 -4.37
C TYR A 274 6.13 -5.72 -4.77
N ILE A 275 6.95 -5.39 -5.76
CA ILE A 275 7.04 -4.04 -6.30
C ILE A 275 6.69 -4.08 -7.79
N ALA A 276 5.68 -3.30 -8.18
CA ALA A 276 5.30 -3.04 -9.56
C ALA A 276 5.53 -1.57 -9.89
N ASN A 277 5.74 -1.27 -11.17
CA ASN A 277 6.11 0.06 -11.63
C ASN A 277 5.22 0.50 -12.79
N ILE A 278 4.79 1.76 -12.75
CA ILE A 278 4.25 2.46 -13.91
C ILE A 278 4.99 3.80 -14.01
N GLY A 279 5.46 4.15 -15.21
CA GLY A 279 6.19 5.39 -15.46
C GLY A 279 5.50 6.24 -16.50
N GLY A 280 5.96 7.48 -16.64
CA GLY A 280 5.36 8.49 -17.54
C GLY A 280 4.71 9.65 -16.80
N PHE A 281 4.69 9.64 -15.46
CA PHE A 281 4.10 10.72 -14.67
C PHE A 281 4.92 12.02 -14.69
N ASP A 282 6.06 12.05 -15.40
CA ASP A 282 6.89 13.25 -15.56
C ASP A 282 6.36 14.25 -16.61
N THR A 283 5.08 14.60 -16.48
CA THR A 283 4.32 15.34 -17.49
C THR A 283 4.55 16.86 -17.39
N HIS A 284 5.75 17.30 -17.76
CA HIS A 284 6.07 18.73 -17.91
C HIS A 284 5.34 19.41 -19.06
N ALA A 285 4.85 18.65 -20.04
CA ALA A 285 4.10 19.15 -21.18
C ALA A 285 3.12 18.09 -21.66
N ASN A 286 2.07 18.50 -22.37
CA ASN A 286 1.06 17.61 -22.96
C ASN A 286 0.48 16.58 -21.97
N GLN A 287 0.41 16.95 -20.68
CA GLN A 287 -0.27 16.16 -19.65
C GLN A 287 -1.71 15.87 -20.09
N VAL A 288 -2.33 16.88 -20.69
CA VAL A 288 -3.61 16.81 -21.36
C VAL A 288 -3.51 17.21 -22.84
N LEU A 289 -4.51 16.84 -23.65
CA LEU A 289 -4.67 17.39 -25.00
C LEU A 289 -5.34 18.77 -24.97
N ASP A 290 -4.89 19.67 -25.84
CA ASP A 290 -5.44 21.03 -25.94
C ASP A 290 -6.96 21.01 -26.18
N GLY A 291 -7.71 21.72 -25.35
CA GLY A 291 -9.17 21.76 -25.37
C GLY A 291 -9.87 20.48 -24.88
N ASN A 292 -9.14 19.46 -24.43
CA ASN A 292 -9.72 18.24 -23.85
C ASN A 292 -8.92 17.76 -22.61
N PRO A 293 -9.21 18.30 -21.42
CA PRO A 293 -8.48 17.97 -20.19
C PRO A 293 -8.76 16.55 -19.66
N THR A 294 -9.69 15.80 -20.27
CA THR A 294 -10.00 14.40 -19.89
C THR A 294 -9.17 13.36 -20.61
N THR A 295 -8.31 13.78 -21.55
CA THR A 295 -7.46 12.92 -22.36
C THR A 295 -6.04 13.45 -22.39
N GLY A 296 -5.08 12.64 -22.84
CA GLY A 296 -3.64 12.95 -22.85
C GLY A 296 -2.84 11.95 -22.03
N GLU A 297 -1.54 12.21 -21.89
CA GLU A 297 -0.59 11.25 -21.27
C GLU A 297 -0.99 10.88 -19.84
N HIS A 298 -1.36 11.86 -19.01
CA HIS A 298 -1.77 11.57 -17.63
C HIS A 298 -3.08 10.82 -17.55
N ALA A 299 -4.03 11.13 -18.43
CA ALA A 299 -5.32 10.46 -18.49
C ALA A 299 -5.19 8.98 -18.90
N GLU A 300 -4.24 8.64 -19.77
CA GLU A 300 -3.89 7.27 -20.16
C GLU A 300 -3.19 6.50 -19.02
N LEU A 301 -2.27 7.16 -18.32
CA LEU A 301 -1.58 6.57 -17.16
C LEU A 301 -2.52 6.27 -16.01
N ILE A 302 -3.42 7.20 -15.70
CA ILE A 302 -4.41 7.03 -14.64
C ILE A 302 -5.47 5.98 -15.01
N SER A 303 -5.87 5.90 -16.28
CA SER A 303 -6.72 4.80 -16.77
C SER A 303 -6.02 3.45 -16.60
N SER A 304 -4.74 3.37 -16.99
CA SER A 304 -3.94 2.15 -16.86
C SER A 304 -3.80 1.71 -15.41
N LEU A 305 -3.54 2.65 -14.49
CA LEU A 305 -3.52 2.39 -13.06
C LEU A 305 -4.87 1.89 -12.55
N SER A 306 -5.96 2.57 -12.91
CA SER A 306 -7.31 2.25 -12.44
C SER A 306 -7.72 0.84 -12.85
N ASN A 307 -7.59 0.49 -14.13
CA ASN A 307 -8.00 -0.82 -14.65
C ASN A 307 -7.11 -1.95 -14.11
N ALA A 308 -5.79 -1.70 -13.99
CA ALA A 308 -4.87 -2.70 -13.46
C ALA A 308 -5.14 -3.05 -12.00
N VAL A 309 -5.41 -2.04 -11.16
CA VAL A 309 -5.70 -2.24 -9.73
C VAL A 309 -7.07 -2.92 -9.55
N GLU A 310 -8.09 -2.52 -10.31
CA GLU A 310 -9.40 -3.19 -10.26
C GLU A 310 -9.29 -4.67 -10.63
N ALA A 311 -8.62 -4.98 -11.75
CA ALA A 311 -8.40 -6.37 -12.18
C ALA A 311 -7.63 -7.19 -11.13
N PHE A 312 -6.61 -6.58 -10.51
CA PHE A 312 -5.83 -7.25 -9.46
C PHE A 312 -6.65 -7.51 -8.21
N GLN A 313 -7.45 -6.54 -7.75
CA GLN A 313 -8.28 -6.74 -6.56
C GLN A 313 -9.40 -7.76 -6.81
N ASP A 314 -10.00 -7.78 -8.01
CA ASP A 314 -10.94 -8.82 -8.43
C ASP A 314 -10.29 -10.21 -8.43
N ASP A 315 -9.08 -10.33 -8.98
CA ASP A 315 -8.37 -11.62 -9.02
C ASP A 315 -8.04 -12.14 -7.60
N LEU A 316 -7.56 -11.25 -6.73
CA LEU A 316 -7.30 -11.60 -5.32
C LEU A 316 -8.56 -12.08 -4.61
N ALA A 317 -9.71 -11.46 -4.85
CA ALA A 317 -10.98 -11.89 -4.27
C ALA A 317 -11.39 -13.28 -4.81
N LEU A 318 -11.29 -13.49 -6.12
CA LEU A 318 -11.61 -14.78 -6.75
C LEU A 318 -10.67 -15.91 -6.28
N LEU A 319 -9.40 -15.59 -6.04
CA LEU A 319 -8.38 -16.52 -5.53
C LEU A 319 -8.47 -16.75 -4.01
N GLY A 320 -9.30 -15.98 -3.28
CA GLY A 320 -9.40 -16.05 -1.82
C GLY A 320 -8.17 -15.49 -1.09
N LEU A 321 -7.45 -14.55 -1.72
CA LEU A 321 -6.23 -13.92 -1.21
C LEU A 321 -6.46 -12.46 -0.75
N GLU A 322 -7.66 -11.93 -0.88
CA GLU A 322 -7.97 -10.52 -0.63
C GLU A 322 -7.77 -10.04 0.83
N GLU A 323 -7.77 -10.93 1.81
CA GLU A 323 -7.44 -10.63 3.22
C GLU A 323 -5.94 -10.72 3.52
N ARG A 324 -5.15 -11.29 2.60
CA ARG A 324 -3.70 -11.47 2.75
C ARG A 324 -2.92 -10.30 2.16
N VAL A 325 -3.53 -9.49 1.28
CA VAL A 325 -2.82 -8.52 0.45
C VAL A 325 -3.32 -7.10 0.69
N ILE A 326 -2.38 -6.19 0.93
CA ILE A 326 -2.59 -4.74 0.78
C ILE A 326 -1.77 -4.24 -0.40
N THR A 327 -2.38 -3.39 -1.22
CA THR A 327 -1.73 -2.70 -2.34
C THR A 327 -1.63 -1.22 -2.02
N MET A 328 -0.48 -0.59 -2.24
CA MET A 328 -0.28 0.84 -1.98
C MET A 328 0.48 1.51 -3.12
N THR A 329 0.00 2.65 -3.59
CA THR A 329 0.72 3.48 -4.57
C THR A 329 1.62 4.49 -3.88
N PHE A 330 2.75 4.84 -4.49
CA PHE A 330 3.51 6.03 -4.09
C PHE A 330 4.21 6.67 -5.28
N SER A 331 4.64 7.91 -5.10
CA SER A 331 5.32 8.73 -6.09
C SER A 331 6.40 9.53 -5.37
N GLU A 332 7.55 9.77 -6.00
CA GLU A 332 8.67 10.44 -5.35
C GLU A 332 8.36 11.91 -4.93
N PHE A 333 7.35 12.51 -5.55
CA PHE A 333 6.73 13.78 -5.19
C PHE A 333 5.37 13.93 -5.89
N GLY A 334 4.65 15.01 -5.57
CA GLY A 334 3.52 15.51 -6.36
C GLY A 334 3.90 16.62 -7.34
N ARG A 335 2.90 17.24 -7.96
CA ARG A 335 3.05 18.32 -8.94
C ARG A 335 2.69 19.69 -8.38
N ARG A 336 3.11 20.74 -9.08
CA ARG A 336 2.79 22.13 -8.68
C ARG A 336 1.31 22.40 -8.83
N ILE A 337 0.81 23.34 -8.00
CA ILE A 337 -0.60 23.74 -8.03
C ILE A 337 -0.93 24.43 -9.35
N ARG A 338 -0.04 25.34 -9.80
CA ARG A 338 -0.17 26.10 -11.04
C ARG A 338 0.34 25.26 -12.22
N SER A 339 -0.43 25.21 -13.30
CA SER A 339 0.01 24.60 -14.56
C SER A 339 0.97 25.51 -15.32
N ASN A 340 1.67 24.95 -16.31
CA ASN A 340 2.53 25.71 -17.22
C ASN A 340 1.85 25.90 -18.60
N ASP A 341 2.50 26.71 -19.45
CA ASP A 341 2.00 27.04 -20.80
C ASP A 341 2.06 25.86 -21.77
N SER A 342 2.71 24.75 -21.39
CA SER A 342 2.87 23.55 -22.22
C SER A 342 1.81 22.48 -21.94
N LEU A 343 0.70 22.85 -21.29
CA LEU A 343 -0.37 21.93 -20.89
C LEU A 343 0.12 20.83 -19.94
N GLY A 344 1.04 21.15 -19.05
CA GLY A 344 1.55 20.24 -18.02
C GLY A 344 1.80 20.94 -16.69
N THR A 345 2.46 20.21 -15.80
CA THR A 345 2.82 20.69 -14.46
C THR A 345 4.27 20.36 -14.16
N ASP A 346 4.97 21.25 -13.47
CA ASP A 346 6.34 21.00 -13.01
C ASP A 346 6.35 20.29 -11.66
N HIS A 347 7.53 19.93 -11.17
CA HIS A 347 7.72 19.24 -9.88
C HIS A 347 7.21 20.07 -8.70
N GLY A 348 6.36 19.45 -7.89
CA GLY A 348 5.75 20.00 -6.69
C GLY A 348 6.18 19.27 -5.42
N THR A 349 5.26 19.12 -4.48
CA THR A 349 5.57 18.61 -3.14
C THR A 349 4.71 17.39 -2.81
N ALA A 350 3.52 17.59 -2.25
CA ALA A 350 2.70 16.50 -1.76
C ALA A 350 1.81 15.91 -2.86
N ALA A 351 1.51 14.61 -2.74
CA ALA A 351 0.55 13.88 -3.54
C ALA A 351 -0.23 12.89 -2.66
N PRO A 352 -1.45 12.49 -3.05
CA PRO A 352 -2.19 11.48 -2.33
C PRO A 352 -1.55 10.10 -2.49
N VAL A 353 -1.58 9.31 -1.41
CA VAL A 353 -1.28 7.88 -1.42
C VAL A 353 -2.60 7.12 -1.44
N MET A 354 -2.77 6.23 -2.41
CA MET A 354 -3.92 5.33 -2.51
C MET A 354 -3.56 3.95 -1.98
N VAL A 355 -4.39 3.42 -1.10
CA VAL A 355 -4.24 2.10 -0.48
C VAL A 355 -5.48 1.27 -0.81
N PHE A 356 -5.29 0.02 -1.23
CA PHE A 356 -6.34 -0.90 -1.66
C PHE A 356 -6.26 -2.22 -0.89
N GLY A 357 -7.41 -2.78 -0.55
CA GLY A 357 -7.51 -4.02 0.23
C GLY A 357 -8.82 -4.12 0.99
N THR A 358 -9.02 -5.24 1.68
CA THR A 358 -10.25 -5.52 2.44
C THR A 358 -10.16 -5.11 3.90
N CYS A 359 -8.94 -5.02 4.43
CA CYS A 359 -8.64 -4.75 5.85
C CYS A 359 -8.24 -3.29 6.07
N LEU A 360 -8.98 -2.36 5.46
CA LEU A 360 -8.67 -0.93 5.52
C LEU A 360 -9.65 -0.18 6.42
N ASN A 361 -9.24 0.99 6.88
CA ASN A 361 -10.15 2.06 7.27
C ASN A 361 -10.52 2.85 6.00
N PRO A 362 -11.65 2.56 5.36
CA PRO A 362 -11.94 3.06 4.02
C PRO A 362 -12.26 4.56 4.04
N GLY A 363 -12.03 5.22 2.91
CA GLY A 363 -12.35 6.64 2.74
C GLY A 363 -11.12 7.54 2.66
N ILE A 364 -11.27 8.80 3.10
CA ILE A 364 -10.21 9.81 3.02
C ILE A 364 -9.66 10.08 4.42
N ILE A 365 -8.35 9.91 4.56
CA ILE A 365 -7.55 10.26 5.73
C ILE A 365 -6.83 11.57 5.44
N GLY A 366 -7.07 12.57 6.29
CA GLY A 366 -6.64 13.96 6.09
C GLY A 366 -7.78 14.88 5.70
N THR A 367 -7.43 16.12 5.38
CA THR A 367 -8.37 17.15 4.92
C THR A 367 -8.18 17.47 3.44
N SER A 368 -9.11 18.23 2.85
CA SER A 368 -8.92 18.78 1.50
C SER A 368 -7.61 19.59 1.42
N PRO A 369 -6.86 19.51 0.31
CA PRO A 369 -5.59 20.22 0.15
C PRO A 369 -5.67 21.72 0.43
N GLU A 370 -4.68 22.23 1.15
CA GLU A 370 -4.52 23.66 1.40
C GLU A 370 -3.91 24.36 0.19
N LEU A 371 -4.74 25.06 -0.60
CA LEU A 371 -4.30 25.82 -1.76
C LEU A 371 -4.35 27.33 -1.46
N PRO A 372 -3.23 28.07 -1.57
CA PRO A 372 -3.26 29.53 -1.51
C PRO A 372 -4.13 30.10 -2.64
N ASP A 373 -4.78 31.24 -2.43
CA ASP A 373 -5.58 31.91 -3.48
C ASP A 373 -4.74 32.31 -4.70
N ASN A 374 -3.47 32.64 -4.48
CA ASN A 374 -2.53 33.08 -5.50
C ASN A 374 -1.19 32.36 -5.33
N PRO A 375 -1.12 31.04 -5.60
CA PRO A 375 0.10 30.26 -5.50
C PRO A 375 1.07 30.75 -6.58
N ASP A 376 2.34 30.94 -6.21
CA ASP A 376 3.37 31.24 -7.20
C ASP A 376 3.65 30.02 -8.11
N ILE A 377 4.47 30.21 -9.15
CA ILE A 377 4.78 29.15 -10.12
C ILE A 377 5.62 28.00 -9.54
N GLN A 378 6.15 28.13 -8.33
CA GLN A 378 6.96 27.12 -7.63
C GLN A 378 6.17 26.41 -6.52
N THR A 379 4.97 26.88 -6.21
CA THR A 379 4.16 26.38 -5.10
C THR A 379 3.67 24.96 -5.41
N GLY A 380 4.04 24.01 -4.54
CA GLY A 380 3.48 22.66 -4.52
C GLY A 380 2.40 22.54 -3.45
N VAL A 381 1.63 21.46 -3.49
CA VAL A 381 0.67 21.15 -2.42
C VAL A 381 1.44 20.96 -1.09
N PRO A 382 1.07 21.68 -0.01
CA PRO A 382 1.69 21.51 1.30
C PRO A 382 1.53 20.09 1.84
N MET A 383 2.48 19.62 2.63
CA MET A 383 2.41 18.30 3.26
C MET A 383 1.43 18.30 4.44
N GLN A 384 0.54 17.30 4.50
CA GLN A 384 -0.24 16.98 5.71
C GLN A 384 0.41 15.83 6.49
N PHE A 385 0.86 14.79 5.78
CA PHE A 385 1.47 13.61 6.40
C PHE A 385 2.86 13.34 5.85
N ASP A 386 3.75 12.96 6.75
CA ASP A 386 5.05 12.42 6.38
C ASP A 386 4.87 10.99 5.83
N PHE A 387 5.49 10.67 4.69
CA PHE A 387 5.40 9.32 4.12
C PHE A 387 5.95 8.24 5.07
N ARG A 388 6.91 8.59 5.93
CA ARG A 388 7.47 7.67 6.94
C ARG A 388 6.39 7.25 7.94
N ASN A 389 5.47 8.14 8.27
CA ASN A 389 4.34 7.86 9.15
C ASN A 389 3.32 6.93 8.46
N VAL A 390 3.07 7.15 7.17
CA VAL A 390 2.21 6.27 6.37
C VAL A 390 2.80 4.86 6.31
N PHE A 391 4.07 4.73 5.93
CA PHE A 391 4.73 3.44 5.73
C PHE A 391 4.95 2.73 7.06
N GLY A 392 5.34 3.47 8.10
CA GLY A 392 5.49 2.93 9.45
C GLY A 392 4.18 2.42 10.04
N SER A 393 3.05 3.09 9.76
CA SER A 393 1.73 2.63 10.21
C SER A 393 1.29 1.36 9.48
N VAL A 394 1.56 1.26 8.17
CA VAL A 394 1.36 0.01 7.42
C VAL A 394 2.22 -1.10 7.99
N MET A 395 3.51 -0.85 8.27
CA MET A 395 4.39 -1.88 8.85
C MET A 395 3.92 -2.31 10.24
N MET A 396 3.46 -1.36 11.07
CA MET A 396 2.96 -1.64 12.41
C MET A 396 1.75 -2.56 12.38
N ASP A 397 0.74 -2.22 11.57
CA ASP A 397 -0.54 -2.95 11.56
C ASP A 397 -0.49 -4.20 10.68
N TRP A 398 0.29 -4.18 9.58
CA TRP A 398 0.29 -5.26 8.60
C TRP A 398 1.35 -6.32 8.86
N PHE A 399 2.48 -5.96 9.46
CA PHE A 399 3.60 -6.86 9.74
C PHE A 399 3.92 -6.98 11.24
N ASP A 400 3.03 -6.48 12.11
CA ASP A 400 3.17 -6.50 13.57
C ASP A 400 4.49 -5.87 14.07
N VAL A 401 4.97 -4.83 13.38
CA VAL A 401 6.22 -4.16 13.73
C VAL A 401 6.01 -3.22 14.92
N SER A 402 6.81 -3.39 15.97
CA SER A 402 6.70 -2.53 17.15
C SER A 402 7.02 -1.07 16.83
N GLU A 403 6.38 -0.13 17.50
CA GLU A 403 6.66 1.31 17.34
C GLU A 403 8.14 1.64 17.56
N SER A 404 8.79 0.98 18.54
CA SER A 404 10.21 1.15 18.79
C SER A 404 11.08 0.73 17.61
N GLU A 405 10.68 -0.30 16.88
CA GLU A 405 11.38 -0.73 15.68
C GLU A 405 11.09 0.19 14.49
N ILE A 406 9.85 0.68 14.33
CA ILE A 406 9.52 1.70 13.32
C ILE A 406 10.40 2.94 13.49
N LYS A 407 10.60 3.41 14.72
CA LYS A 407 11.49 4.56 15.00
C LYS A 407 12.95 4.30 14.67
N GLN A 408 13.42 3.06 14.82
CA GLN A 408 14.77 2.66 14.40
C GLN A 408 14.89 2.55 12.88
N ILE A 409 13.82 2.12 12.20
CA ILE A 409 13.80 2.00 10.74
C ILE A 409 13.73 3.38 10.10
N PHE A 410 12.84 4.25 10.55
CA PHE A 410 12.67 5.60 10.02
C PHE A 410 13.34 6.63 10.92
N LEU A 411 12.61 7.29 11.81
CA LEU A 411 13.11 8.31 12.73
C LEU A 411 12.24 8.34 13.99
N ASP A 412 12.69 9.03 15.04
CA ASP A 412 12.03 9.04 16.36
C ASP A 412 10.65 9.75 16.40
N ASP A 413 10.31 10.56 15.40
CA ASP A 413 9.10 11.38 15.30
C ASP A 413 7.90 10.68 14.64
N PHE A 414 7.84 9.35 14.75
CA PHE A 414 6.75 8.55 14.21
C PHE A 414 5.38 8.93 14.80
N ASP A 415 4.46 9.33 13.93
CA ASP A 415 3.04 9.54 14.24
C ASP A 415 2.19 8.48 13.53
N TYR A 416 1.38 7.75 14.30
CA TYR A 416 0.52 6.69 13.75
C TYR A 416 -0.65 7.25 12.94
N ILE A 417 -0.94 6.59 11.80
CA ILE A 417 -2.06 6.89 10.90
C ILE A 417 -2.92 5.63 10.75
N PRO A 418 -4.22 5.66 11.11
CA PRO A 418 -5.09 4.48 11.10
C PRO A 418 -5.57 4.12 9.69
N ILE A 419 -4.66 3.55 8.89
CA ILE A 419 -4.91 3.13 7.50
C ILE A 419 -5.53 1.72 7.46
N ILE A 420 -5.05 0.83 8.32
CA ILE A 420 -5.43 -0.58 8.35
C ILE A 420 -6.36 -0.81 9.54
N ASN A 421 -7.37 -1.64 9.35
CA ASN A 421 -8.27 -2.09 10.40
C ASN A 421 -8.49 -3.60 10.29
N SER A 422 -9.16 -4.22 11.25
CA SER A 422 -9.44 -5.66 11.19
C SER A 422 -10.17 -6.03 9.90
N CYS A 423 -9.73 -7.10 9.23
CA CYS A 423 -10.39 -7.68 8.05
C CYS A 423 -11.85 -8.11 8.30
N GLN A 424 -12.26 -8.15 9.58
CA GLN A 424 -13.66 -8.24 9.94
C GLN A 424 -14.34 -6.95 9.54
N SER A 425 -14.98 -6.98 8.37
CA SER A 425 -16.00 -6.04 7.97
C SER A 425 -16.94 -5.83 9.16
N THR A 426 -16.83 -4.68 9.84
CA THR A 426 -18.00 -4.14 10.51
C THR A 426 -18.97 -3.84 9.39
N SER A 427 -19.83 -4.83 9.15
CA SER A 427 -21.06 -4.70 8.40
C SER A 427 -21.65 -3.31 8.62
N THR A 428 -22.27 -2.74 7.59
CA THR A 428 -23.14 -1.56 7.71
C THR A 428 -24.37 -1.79 8.61
N ILE A 429 -24.47 -2.92 9.30
CA ILE A 429 -25.26 -3.01 10.52
C ILE A 429 -24.54 -2.19 11.57
N GLU A 430 -25.08 -0.99 11.82
CA GLU A 430 -24.89 -0.17 13.01
C GLU A 430 -24.06 -0.89 14.08
N ASN A 431 -22.91 -0.30 14.44
CA ASN A 431 -22.39 -0.51 15.78
C ASN A 431 -23.54 -0.22 16.74
N GLN A 432 -24.19 -1.29 17.24
CA GLN A 432 -24.98 -1.20 18.44
C GLN A 432 -24.00 -0.79 19.52
N LEU A 433 -23.91 0.53 19.74
CA LEU A 433 -23.45 1.08 20.99
C LEU A 433 -24.14 0.28 22.09
N GLU A 434 -23.33 -0.27 22.99
CA GLU A 434 -23.81 -1.01 24.14
C GLU A 434 -24.92 -0.22 24.84
N ILE A 435 -26.14 -0.73 24.70
CA ILE A 435 -27.36 -0.47 25.47
C ILE A 435 -27.46 0.94 26.06
N PHE A 436 -28.09 1.84 25.30
CA PHE A 436 -28.78 3.00 25.89
C PHE A 436 -29.89 2.50 26.82
N GLU A 437 -29.93 2.94 28.08
CA GLU A 437 -31.16 2.81 28.89
C GLU A 437 -32.27 3.55 28.13
N SER A 438 -33.18 2.77 27.56
CA SER A 438 -34.31 3.29 26.81
C SER A 438 -35.61 2.94 27.51
N HIS A 439 -36.47 3.95 27.66
CA HIS A 439 -37.79 3.79 28.23
C HIS A 439 -38.83 3.95 27.14
N CYS A 440 -39.62 2.90 26.95
CA CYS A 440 -40.72 2.87 25.98
C CYS A 440 -42.05 2.86 26.74
N PHE A 441 -42.90 3.88 26.52
CA PHE A 441 -44.24 3.92 27.12
C PHE A 441 -45.26 4.68 26.24
N PRO A 442 -46.56 4.32 26.33
CA PRO A 442 -47.12 3.20 27.09
C PRO A 442 -46.89 1.83 26.42
N ASN A 443 -46.74 0.77 27.22
CA ASN A 443 -46.72 -0.62 26.75
C ASN A 443 -47.79 -1.42 27.53
N PRO A 444 -48.86 -1.92 26.89
CA PRO A 444 -49.08 -1.97 25.43
C PRO A 444 -49.49 -0.62 24.82
N CYS A 445 -49.07 -0.37 23.58
CA CYS A 445 -49.36 0.83 22.80
C CYS A 445 -50.49 0.56 21.78
N THR A 446 -51.35 1.55 21.54
CA THR A 446 -52.39 1.50 20.49
C THR A 446 -52.23 2.55 19.39
N ASN A 447 -51.83 3.79 19.71
CA ASN A 447 -51.82 4.89 18.73
C ASN A 447 -50.50 5.67 18.64
N TRP A 448 -49.73 5.76 19.72
CA TRP A 448 -48.45 6.47 19.75
C TRP A 448 -47.55 5.84 20.80
N LEU A 449 -46.24 5.85 20.51
CA LEU A 449 -45.19 5.34 21.38
C LEU A 449 -44.23 6.48 21.66
N THR A 450 -43.86 6.67 22.92
CA THR A 450 -42.75 7.54 23.30
C THR A 450 -41.53 6.67 23.60
N ILE A 451 -40.41 7.01 22.95
CA ILE A 451 -39.09 6.43 23.20
C ILE A 451 -38.22 7.54 23.80
N GLN A 452 -37.69 7.30 24.99
CA GLN A 452 -36.77 8.20 25.68
C GLN A 452 -35.42 7.50 25.84
N PHE A 453 -34.32 8.21 25.56
CA PHE A 453 -32.94 7.76 25.76
C PHE A 453 -32.05 8.97 26.10
N ASP A 454 -30.99 8.75 26.86
CA ASP A 454 -30.00 9.76 27.26
C ASP A 454 -28.77 9.72 26.35
N THR A 455 -28.12 10.87 26.11
CA THR A 455 -26.94 10.98 25.23
C THR A 455 -25.80 11.76 25.87
N PRO A 456 -24.52 11.49 25.52
CA PRO A 456 -23.35 12.08 26.15
C PRO A 456 -23.05 13.54 25.73
N GLY A 457 -23.99 14.23 25.09
CA GLY A 457 -23.86 15.66 24.74
C GLY A 457 -23.32 15.96 23.33
N GLU A 458 -23.38 14.99 22.43
CA GLU A 458 -23.03 15.13 21.00
C GLU A 458 -24.26 15.40 20.11
N ASN A 459 -24.03 15.88 18.88
CA ASN A 459 -25.11 16.12 17.92
C ASN A 459 -25.72 14.80 17.46
N ILE A 460 -27.00 14.58 17.76
CA ILE A 460 -27.73 13.36 17.39
C ILE A 460 -28.62 13.63 16.19
N ARG A 461 -28.53 12.75 15.18
CA ARG A 461 -29.45 12.70 14.05
C ARG A 461 -30.37 11.49 14.21
N ILE A 462 -31.68 11.73 14.33
CA ILE A 462 -32.71 10.69 14.34
C ILE A 462 -33.24 10.59 12.90
N ASN A 463 -33.02 9.45 12.23
CA ASN A 463 -33.50 9.20 10.86
C ASN A 463 -34.75 8.33 10.86
#